data_AF-A0A6A9J8D9-F1
#
_entry.id   AF-A0A6A9J8D9-F1
#
_cell.length_a   1.000
_cell.length_b   1.000
_cell.length_c   1.000
_cell.angle_alpha   90.00
_cell.angle_beta   90.00
_cell.angle_gamma   90.00
#
_symmetry.space_group_name_H-M   'P 1'
#
loop_
_entity.id
_entity.type
_entity.pdbx_description
1 polymer ?
#
loop_
_entity_poly.entity_id
_entity_poly.type
_entity_poly.pdbx_seq_one_letter_code
_entity_poly.pdbx_strand_id
1 'polypeptide(L)'
;MVEAFDLVVSFIESDTGVRFVDRVLEEMLEDFGKNKGYEYSAINLYNLPYAFAYMTESKDIYGCSVSNEVAEEINKLSEGFWARSYFGLHYINRKEGSRSKIRLLFFGHTESMKNGGRESIVMRVVEIPPGAEVDTARVLYEKSIILDSAKFYNYYMKRKRRVEMARSKLR
;
A
#
# COMPACT_ATOMS: atom_id res chain seq x y z
N MET A 1 7.36 13.80 12.71
CA MET A 1 6.28 12.83 12.43
C MET A 1 5.76 13.18 11.05
N VAL A 2 5.77 12.26 10.09
CA VAL A 2 5.66 12.54 8.63
C VAL A 2 4.60 13.62 8.35
N GLU A 3 5.02 14.88 8.13
CA GLU A 3 4.12 16.05 8.01
C GLU A 3 3.12 15.92 6.83
N ALA A 4 3.33 14.92 5.98
CA ALA A 4 2.50 14.57 4.85
C ALA A 4 2.19 13.06 4.81
N PHE A 5 1.88 12.45 5.96
CA PHE A 5 1.50 11.03 6.02
C PHE A 5 0.32 10.73 5.08
N ASP A 6 -0.66 11.64 5.02
CA ASP A 6 -1.78 11.55 4.09
C ASP A 6 -1.33 11.52 2.62
N LEU A 7 -0.28 12.27 2.27
CA LEU A 7 0.30 12.23 0.92
C LEU A 7 1.00 10.90 0.65
N VAL A 8 1.76 10.38 1.64
CA VAL A 8 2.38 9.06 1.55
C VAL A 8 1.33 7.98 1.27
N VAL A 9 0.25 7.95 2.07
CA VAL A 9 -0.87 7.02 1.90
C VAL A 9 -1.48 7.17 0.52
N SER A 10 -1.79 8.40 0.07
CA SER A 10 -2.42 8.61 -1.24
C SER A 10 -1.62 8.06 -2.42
N PHE A 11 -0.28 8.07 -2.34
CA PHE A 11 0.57 7.48 -3.37
C PHE A 11 0.49 5.95 -3.35
N ILE A 12 0.62 5.36 -2.16
CA ILE A 12 0.52 3.90 -1.99
C ILE A 12 -0.85 3.41 -2.47
N GLU A 13 -1.95 4.05 -2.04
CA GLU A 13 -3.30 3.67 -2.45
C GLU A 13 -3.51 3.80 -3.97
N SER A 14 -2.96 4.85 -4.58
CA SER A 14 -3.02 5.04 -6.03
C SER A 14 -2.28 3.94 -6.80
N ASP A 15 -1.08 3.55 -6.35
CA ASP A 15 -0.24 2.61 -7.09
C ASP A 15 -0.67 1.14 -6.85
N THR A 16 -1.14 0.85 -5.64
CA THR A 16 -1.63 -0.48 -5.24
C THR A 16 -3.06 -0.75 -5.71
N GLY A 17 -3.86 0.30 -5.87
CA GLY A 17 -5.29 0.18 -6.08
C GLY A 17 -6.05 -0.29 -4.84
N VAL A 18 -5.45 -0.25 -3.64
CA VAL A 18 -6.11 -0.59 -2.37
C VAL A 18 -6.26 0.69 -1.56
N ARG A 19 -7.49 1.04 -1.15
CA ARG A 19 -7.74 2.13 -0.20
C ARG A 19 -7.88 1.57 1.20
N PHE A 20 -7.03 2.02 2.09
CA PHE A 20 -6.90 1.49 3.43
C PHE A 20 -7.95 2.09 4.36
N VAL A 21 -8.48 1.25 5.25
CA VAL A 21 -9.25 1.73 6.40
C VAL A 21 -8.29 2.15 7.52
N ASP A 22 -8.75 3.00 8.44
CA ASP A 22 -7.90 3.59 9.50
C ASP A 22 -7.13 2.53 10.30
N ARG A 23 -7.78 1.41 10.66
CA ARG A 23 -7.12 0.28 11.35
C ARG A 23 -5.86 -0.19 10.61
N VAL A 24 -5.93 -0.31 9.29
CA VAL A 24 -4.78 -0.78 8.48
C VAL A 24 -3.68 0.29 8.46
N LEU A 25 -4.04 1.57 8.37
CA LEU A 25 -3.08 2.68 8.40
C LEU A 25 -2.36 2.79 9.75
N GLU A 26 -3.09 2.60 10.86
CA GLU A 26 -2.53 2.52 12.21
C GLU A 26 -1.53 1.38 12.31
N GLU A 27 -1.91 0.16 11.87
CA GLU A 27 -1.02 -1.00 11.85
C GLU A 27 0.23 -0.77 10.98
N MET A 28 0.11 -0.06 9.85
CA MET A 28 1.26 0.29 8.99
C MET A 28 2.17 1.32 9.66
N LEU A 29 1.61 2.32 10.33
CA LEU A 29 2.37 3.32 11.09
C LEU A 29 3.13 2.69 12.25
N GLU A 30 2.51 1.76 12.96
CA GLU A 30 3.14 1.02 14.04
C GLU A 30 4.36 0.23 13.55
N ASP A 31 4.23 -0.50 12.44
CA ASP A 31 5.35 -1.25 11.87
C ASP A 31 6.50 -0.33 11.48
N PHE A 32 6.18 0.79 10.81
CA PHE A 32 7.18 1.77 10.42
C PHE A 32 7.91 2.38 11.64
N GLY A 33 7.18 2.61 12.73
CA GLY A 33 7.74 3.07 14.00
C GLY A 33 8.63 2.01 14.67
N LYS A 34 8.16 0.76 14.78
CA LYS A 34 8.89 -0.37 15.39
C LYS A 34 10.16 -0.70 14.63
N ASN A 35 10.12 -0.63 13.30
CA ASN A 35 11.27 -0.84 12.43
C ASN A 35 12.24 0.36 12.40
N LYS A 36 11.98 1.41 13.22
CA LYS A 36 12.76 2.66 13.23
C LYS A 36 12.95 3.21 11.82
N GLY A 37 11.92 3.12 10.97
CA GLY A 37 12.02 3.51 9.57
C GLY A 37 12.45 4.96 9.38
N TYR A 38 12.14 5.83 10.35
CA TYR A 38 12.59 7.22 10.36
C TYR A 38 14.11 7.39 10.64
N GLU A 39 14.81 6.38 11.14
CA GLU A 39 16.26 6.38 11.38
C GLU A 39 17.04 5.77 10.21
N TYR A 40 16.35 5.14 9.25
CA TYR A 40 17.01 4.45 8.15
C TYR A 40 17.57 5.46 7.14
N SER A 41 18.90 5.59 7.08
CA SER A 41 19.60 6.62 6.31
C SER A 41 19.33 6.58 4.80
N ALA A 42 18.90 5.44 4.26
CA ALA A 42 18.52 5.31 2.86
C ALA A 42 17.12 5.86 2.56
N ILE A 43 16.28 6.11 3.58
CA ILE A 43 14.96 6.71 3.40
C ILE A 43 15.08 8.22 3.28
N ASN A 44 14.66 8.74 2.15
CA ASN A 44 14.60 10.16 1.88
C ASN A 44 13.27 10.51 1.21
N LEU A 45 13.03 11.81 0.97
CA LEU A 45 11.77 12.25 0.37
C LEU A 45 11.51 11.69 -1.03
N TYR A 46 12.50 11.18 -1.76
CA TYR A 46 12.28 10.60 -3.08
C TYR A 46 11.68 9.19 -3.01
N ASN A 47 12.03 8.38 -2.01
CA ASN A 47 11.57 6.99 -1.90
C ASN A 47 10.59 6.74 -0.73
N LEU A 48 10.26 7.76 0.05
CA LEU A 48 9.49 7.64 1.29
C LEU A 48 8.21 6.79 1.20
N PRO A 49 7.30 6.94 0.21
CA PRO A 49 6.07 6.16 0.19
C PRO A 49 6.31 4.66 0.11
N TYR A 50 7.29 4.28 -0.69
CA TYR A 50 7.54 2.88 -0.97
C TYR A 50 8.48 2.26 0.04
N ALA A 51 9.39 3.05 0.61
CA ALA A 51 10.13 2.65 1.80
C ALA A 51 9.18 2.43 2.98
N PHE A 52 8.16 3.29 3.14
CA PHE A 52 7.09 3.09 4.12
C PHE A 52 6.35 1.78 3.85
N ALA A 53 5.84 1.56 2.64
CA ALA A 53 5.15 0.32 2.28
C ALA A 53 6.02 -0.94 2.48
N TYR A 54 7.29 -0.89 2.07
CA TYR A 54 8.22 -2.01 2.18
C TYR A 54 8.56 -2.37 3.64
N MET A 55 8.53 -1.39 4.55
CA MET A 55 8.77 -1.62 5.98
C MET A 55 7.53 -2.10 6.73
N THR A 56 6.39 -2.26 6.05
CA THR A 56 5.19 -2.84 6.66
C THR A 56 5.17 -4.34 6.48
N GLU A 57 4.84 -5.06 7.55
CA GLU A 57 4.52 -6.48 7.48
C GLU A 57 3.20 -6.68 6.72
N SER A 58 2.88 -7.94 6.41
CA SER A 58 1.64 -8.25 5.68
C SER A 58 0.39 -7.77 6.43
N LYS A 59 -0.46 -6.98 5.77
CA LYS A 59 -1.63 -6.35 6.39
C LYS A 59 -2.94 -7.03 6.01
N ASP A 60 -3.86 -7.13 6.98
CA ASP A 60 -5.20 -7.64 6.73
C ASP A 60 -6.05 -6.57 6.05
N ILE A 61 -6.35 -6.79 4.78
CA ILE A 61 -7.11 -5.84 3.95
C ILE A 61 -8.60 -6.16 3.86
N TYR A 62 -9.11 -7.06 4.71
CA TYR A 62 -10.55 -7.23 4.85
C TYR A 62 -11.23 -5.90 5.23
N GLY A 63 -12.31 -5.57 4.50
CA GLY A 63 -13.05 -4.32 4.67
C GLY A 63 -12.46 -3.12 3.90
N CYS A 64 -11.24 -3.21 3.36
CA CYS A 64 -10.70 -2.20 2.46
C CYS A 64 -11.46 -2.16 1.14
N SER A 65 -11.44 -1.01 0.47
CA SER A 65 -11.90 -0.92 -0.92
C SER A 65 -10.73 -1.08 -1.89
N VAL A 66 -11.01 -1.60 -3.08
CA VAL A 66 -10.02 -1.89 -4.10
C VAL A 66 -10.46 -1.36 -5.47
N SER A 67 -9.49 -1.25 -6.38
CA SER A 67 -9.72 -0.94 -7.79
C SER A 67 -10.47 -2.09 -8.48
N ASN A 68 -11.03 -1.80 -9.65
CA ASN A 68 -11.75 -2.81 -10.45
C ASN A 68 -10.84 -3.99 -10.80
N GLU A 69 -9.59 -3.73 -11.18
CA GLU A 69 -8.61 -4.76 -11.54
C GLU A 69 -8.36 -5.75 -10.39
N VAL A 70 -8.14 -5.23 -9.17
CA VAL A 70 -7.94 -6.07 -7.99
C VAL A 70 -9.24 -6.79 -7.61
N ALA A 71 -10.39 -6.12 -7.74
CA ALA A 71 -11.69 -6.72 -7.47
C ALA A 71 -12.01 -7.89 -8.40
N GLU A 72 -11.70 -7.76 -9.69
CA GLU A 72 -11.90 -8.79 -10.71
C GLU A 72 -11.10 -10.06 -10.38
N GLU A 73 -9.81 -9.92 -10.07
CA GLU A 73 -8.98 -11.08 -9.73
C GLU A 73 -9.36 -11.70 -8.37
N ILE A 74 -9.76 -10.91 -7.35
CA ILE A 74 -10.33 -11.44 -6.10
C ILE A 74 -11.58 -12.28 -6.41
N ASN A 75 -12.53 -11.75 -7.17
CA ASN A 75 -13.78 -12.45 -7.48
C ASN A 75 -13.56 -13.73 -8.30
N LYS A 76 -12.52 -13.76 -9.12
CA LYS A 76 -12.16 -14.90 -9.98
C LYS A 76 -11.41 -16.00 -9.22
N LEU A 77 -10.50 -15.65 -8.31
CA LEU A 77 -9.55 -16.59 -7.72
C LEU A 77 -9.83 -16.94 -6.25
N SER A 78 -10.52 -16.06 -5.51
CA SER A 78 -10.71 -16.22 -4.07
C SER A 78 -11.82 -17.21 -3.72
N GLU A 79 -11.55 -18.10 -2.78
CA GLU A 79 -12.55 -19.01 -2.20
C GLU A 79 -13.23 -18.43 -0.97
N GLY A 80 -12.52 -17.61 -0.20
CA GLY A 80 -12.99 -17.03 1.05
C GLY A 80 -13.54 -15.60 0.96
N PHE A 81 -13.31 -14.90 -0.16
CA PHE A 81 -13.66 -13.49 -0.30
C PHE A 81 -14.35 -13.19 -1.64
N TRP A 82 -15.04 -12.04 -1.67
CA TRP A 82 -15.53 -11.39 -2.89
C TRP A 82 -15.36 -9.87 -2.74
N ALA A 83 -15.31 -9.16 -3.87
CA ALA A 83 -15.23 -7.71 -3.93
C ALA A 83 -16.48 -7.16 -4.65
N ARG A 84 -17.41 -6.55 -3.90
CA ARG A 84 -18.68 -6.03 -4.48
C ARG A 84 -18.61 -4.52 -4.61
N SER A 85 -19.13 -4.04 -5.72
CA SER A 85 -19.29 -2.61 -5.95
C SER A 85 -20.41 -2.04 -5.07
N TYR A 86 -20.09 -0.96 -4.35
CA TYR A 86 -21.03 -0.13 -3.61
C TYR A 86 -20.65 1.33 -3.86
N PHE A 87 -21.59 2.12 -4.41
CA PHE A 87 -21.35 3.51 -4.81
C PHE A 87 -20.07 3.73 -5.64
N GLY A 88 -19.75 2.79 -6.54
CA GLY A 88 -18.56 2.88 -7.40
C GLY A 88 -17.24 2.50 -6.73
N LEU A 89 -17.27 1.94 -5.51
CA LEU A 89 -16.11 1.39 -4.81
C LEU A 89 -16.28 -0.11 -4.61
N HIS A 90 -15.23 -0.89 -4.82
CA HIS A 90 -15.28 -2.34 -4.63
C HIS A 90 -14.76 -2.71 -3.24
N TYR A 91 -15.64 -3.12 -2.32
CA TYR A 91 -15.23 -3.49 -0.96
C TYR A 91 -14.96 -4.98 -0.86
N ILE A 92 -13.83 -5.33 -0.23
CA ILE A 92 -13.48 -6.71 0.09
C ILE A 92 -14.37 -7.19 1.22
N ASN A 93 -15.16 -8.22 0.95
CA ASN A 93 -16.02 -8.88 1.90
C ASN A 93 -15.71 -10.36 1.98
N ARG A 94 -16.05 -10.94 3.11
CA ARG A 94 -15.82 -12.35 3.43
C ARG A 94 -17.05 -13.16 3.02
N LYS A 95 -16.83 -14.27 2.33
CA LYS A 95 -17.87 -15.25 2.03
C LYS A 95 -18.37 -15.89 3.32
N GLU A 96 -19.67 -16.19 3.38
CA GLU A 96 -20.28 -16.81 4.55
C GLU A 96 -19.54 -18.12 4.91
N GLY A 97 -19.29 -18.31 6.21
CA GLY A 97 -18.55 -19.47 6.73
C GLY A 97 -17.03 -19.45 6.51
N SER A 98 -16.49 -18.55 5.67
CA SER A 98 -15.04 -18.50 5.44
C SER A 98 -14.27 -17.96 6.63
N ARG A 99 -13.22 -18.69 7.03
CA ARG A 99 -12.24 -18.27 8.03
C ARG A 99 -10.87 -17.91 7.41
N SER A 100 -10.79 -17.81 6.09
CA SER A 100 -9.55 -17.44 5.38
C SER A 100 -9.07 -16.04 5.79
N LYS A 101 -7.80 -15.71 5.58
CA LYS A 101 -7.30 -14.33 5.72
C LYS A 101 -6.95 -13.79 4.34
N ILE A 102 -7.19 -12.51 4.11
CA ILE A 102 -6.74 -11.82 2.89
C ILE A 102 -5.67 -10.81 3.29
N ARG A 103 -4.49 -10.93 2.69
CA ARG A 103 -3.30 -10.18 3.10
C ARG A 103 -2.70 -9.43 1.93
N LEU A 104 -2.31 -8.18 2.18
CA LEU A 104 -1.47 -7.38 1.29
C LEU A 104 -0.03 -7.45 1.78
N LEU A 105 0.91 -7.64 0.87
CA LEU A 105 2.34 -7.69 1.19
C LEU A 105 3.20 -7.06 0.09
N PHE A 106 4.30 -6.46 0.51
CA PHE A 106 5.31 -5.83 -0.34
C PHE A 106 6.65 -6.56 -0.19
N PHE A 107 7.33 -6.84 -1.30
CA PHE A 107 8.63 -7.53 -1.30
C PHE A 107 9.39 -7.27 -2.61
N GLY A 108 10.57 -7.85 -2.75
CA GLY A 108 11.29 -7.89 -4.02
C GLY A 108 11.77 -6.52 -4.49
N HIS A 109 12.46 -5.78 -3.62
CA HIS A 109 13.12 -4.54 -4.01
C HIS A 109 14.22 -4.82 -5.04
N THR A 110 14.01 -4.39 -6.29
CA THR A 110 15.03 -4.54 -7.34
C THR A 110 15.71 -3.20 -7.56
N GLU A 111 16.95 -3.06 -7.05
CA GLU A 111 17.84 -1.95 -7.38
C GLU A 111 18.45 -2.20 -8.76
N SER A 112 17.81 -1.75 -9.83
CA SER A 112 18.46 -1.73 -11.15
C SER A 112 19.42 -0.54 -11.25
N MET A 113 20.38 -0.43 -10.32
CA MET A 113 21.39 0.63 -10.33
C MET A 113 22.44 0.48 -11.45
N LYS A 114 22.40 -0.60 -12.26
CA LYS A 114 23.45 -0.84 -13.26
C LYS A 114 23.20 -0.40 -14.69
N ASN A 115 22.00 -0.01 -15.14
CA ASN A 115 21.76 0.40 -16.54
C ASN A 115 20.45 1.18 -16.73
N GLY A 116 20.20 2.23 -15.95
CA GLY A 116 19.01 3.09 -16.16
C GLY A 116 17.65 2.39 -15.97
N GLY A 117 17.62 1.26 -15.27
CA GLY A 117 16.36 0.63 -14.91
C GLY A 117 15.66 1.42 -13.80
N ARG A 118 14.34 1.31 -13.74
CA ARG A 118 13.54 1.96 -12.70
C ARG A 118 13.47 1.04 -11.48
N GLU A 119 13.74 1.59 -10.30
CA GLU A 119 13.53 0.84 -9.05
C GLU A 119 12.06 0.39 -8.98
N SER A 120 11.83 -0.79 -8.42
CA SER A 120 10.48 -1.31 -8.23
C SER A 120 10.35 -2.15 -6.97
N ILE A 121 9.12 -2.23 -6.48
CA ILE A 121 8.69 -3.16 -5.45
C ILE A 121 7.57 -4.03 -6.01
N VAL A 122 7.46 -5.28 -5.55
CA VAL A 122 6.35 -6.16 -5.89
C VAL A 122 5.31 -6.09 -4.78
N MET A 123 4.06 -5.90 -5.18
CA MET A 123 2.89 -5.99 -4.33
C MET A 123 2.14 -7.29 -4.64
N ARG A 124 1.71 -8.01 -3.59
CA ARG A 124 0.78 -9.14 -3.73
C ARG A 124 -0.42 -8.99 -2.81
N VAL A 125 -1.58 -9.40 -3.32
CA VAL A 125 -2.74 -9.77 -2.52
C VAL A 125 -2.81 -11.29 -2.48
N VAL A 126 -2.88 -11.86 -1.29
CA VAL A 126 -2.94 -13.31 -1.09
C VAL A 126 -4.12 -13.72 -0.20
N GLU A 127 -4.65 -14.91 -0.44
CA GLU A 127 -5.58 -15.58 0.46
C GLU A 127 -4.86 -16.70 1.20
N ILE A 128 -5.00 -16.73 2.53
CA ILE A 128 -4.47 -17.76 3.41
C ILE A 128 -5.65 -18.56 3.96
N PRO A 129 -5.83 -19.84 3.58
CA PRO A 129 -6.89 -20.69 4.12
C PRO A 129 -6.76 -20.89 5.64
N PRO A 130 -7.85 -21.22 6.34
CA PRO A 130 -7.80 -21.44 7.78
C PRO A 130 -6.89 -22.62 8.15
N GLY A 131 -5.99 -22.39 9.11
CA GLY A 131 -5.04 -23.42 9.58
C GLY A 131 -3.88 -23.70 8.62
N ALA A 132 -3.81 -22.98 7.50
CA ALA A 132 -2.76 -23.16 6.51
C ALA A 132 -1.55 -22.26 6.79
N GLU A 133 -0.36 -22.73 6.43
CA GLU A 133 0.88 -21.96 6.53
C GLU A 133 0.94 -20.87 5.47
N VAL A 134 1.74 -19.82 5.70
CA VAL A 134 1.88 -18.68 4.78
C VAL A 134 2.36 -19.13 3.39
N ASP A 135 3.15 -20.20 3.32
CA ASP A 135 3.70 -20.74 2.06
C ASP A 135 2.63 -21.41 1.18
N THR A 136 1.46 -21.70 1.74
CA THR A 136 0.29 -22.23 1.00
C THR A 136 -0.66 -21.13 0.53
N ALA A 137 -0.29 -19.86 0.73
CA ALA A 137 -1.13 -18.73 0.36
C ALA A 137 -1.39 -18.70 -1.15
N ARG A 138 -2.65 -18.58 -1.53
CA ARG A 138 -3.07 -18.39 -2.91
C ARG A 138 -2.83 -16.93 -3.30
N VAL A 139 -2.02 -16.69 -4.32
CA VAL A 139 -1.88 -15.35 -4.89
C VAL A 139 -3.15 -15.00 -5.65
N LEU A 140 -3.83 -13.95 -5.21
CA LEU A 140 -5.02 -13.41 -5.87
C LEU A 140 -4.67 -12.31 -6.85
N TYR A 141 -3.65 -11.51 -6.56
CA TYR A 141 -3.23 -10.42 -7.44
C TYR A 141 -1.75 -10.12 -7.19
N GLU A 142 -1.01 -9.80 -8.25
CA GLU A 142 0.39 -9.40 -8.18
C GLU A 142 0.62 -8.23 -9.14
N LYS A 143 1.38 -7.23 -8.67
CA LYS A 143 1.77 -6.09 -9.48
C LYS A 143 3.16 -5.61 -9.11
N SER A 144 3.97 -5.29 -10.12
CA SER A 144 5.20 -4.51 -9.92
C SER A 144 4.86 -3.02 -9.89
N ILE A 145 5.23 -2.35 -8.80
CA ILE A 145 5.07 -0.91 -8.61
C ILE A 145 6.41 -0.25 -8.95
N ILE A 146 6.40 0.56 -10.00
CA ILE A 146 7.56 1.35 -10.43
C ILE A 146 7.69 2.57 -9.54
N LEU A 147 8.87 2.74 -8.95
CA LEU A 147 9.21 3.84 -8.07
C LEU A 147 9.49 5.11 -8.88
N ASP A 148 8.49 5.99 -9.01
CA ASP A 148 8.70 7.35 -9.54
C ASP A 148 9.09 8.30 -8.42
N SER A 149 10.38 8.30 -8.11
CA SER A 149 10.94 9.02 -6.97
C SER A 149 10.83 10.54 -7.13
N ALA A 150 10.87 11.04 -8.37
CA ALA A 150 10.72 12.46 -8.66
C ALA A 150 9.27 12.94 -8.46
N LYS A 151 8.28 12.11 -8.81
CA LYS A 151 6.86 12.46 -8.69
C LYS A 151 6.48 12.79 -7.24
N PHE A 152 6.78 11.91 -6.28
CA PHE A 152 6.40 12.19 -4.89
C PHE A 152 7.08 13.43 -4.34
N TYR A 153 8.39 13.58 -4.56
CA TYR A 153 9.13 14.79 -4.14
C TYR A 153 8.50 16.08 -4.68
N ASN A 154 8.17 16.11 -5.98
CA ASN A 154 7.56 17.27 -6.61
C ASN A 154 6.17 17.58 -6.03
N TYR A 155 5.36 16.56 -5.75
CA TYR A 155 4.06 16.73 -5.09
C TYR A 155 4.21 17.27 -3.67
N TYR A 156 5.16 16.72 -2.91
CA TYR A 156 5.47 17.16 -1.55
C TYR A 156 5.91 18.63 -1.51
N MET A 157 6.87 19.01 -2.35
CA MET A 157 7.37 20.40 -2.43
C MET A 157 6.28 21.37 -2.85
N LYS A 158 5.44 21.00 -3.83
CA LYS A 158 4.29 21.79 -4.25
C LYS A 158 3.27 21.97 -3.12
N ARG A 159 2.99 20.92 -2.34
CA ARG A 159 2.09 20.99 -1.17
C ARG A 159 2.67 21.90 -0.09
N LYS A 160 3.94 21.71 0.27
CA LYS A 160 4.65 22.55 1.26
C LYS A 160 4.58 24.03 0.89
N ARG A 161 4.92 24.38 -0.36
CA ARG A 161 4.84 25.76 -0.88
C ARG A 161 3.43 26.36 -0.75
N ARG A 162 2.38 25.57 -1.00
CA ARG A 162 0.98 26.04 -0.87
C ARG A 162 0.59 26.28 0.58
N VAL A 163 1.00 25.40 1.50
CA VAL A 163 0.75 25.57 2.95
C VAL A 163 1.48 26.80 3.48
N GLU A 164 2.73 27.01 3.10
CA GLU A 164 3.51 28.21 3.46
C GLU A 164 2.87 29.49 2.91
N MET A 165 2.42 29.47 1.65
CA MET A 165 1.70 30.59 1.04
C MET A 165 0.43 30.94 1.82
N ALA A 166 -0.40 29.96 2.16
CA ALA A 166 -1.60 30.18 2.97
C ALA A 166 -1.28 30.77 4.34
N ARG A 167 -0.30 30.19 5.05
CA ARG A 167 0.18 30.70 6.36
C ARG A 167 0.69 32.14 6.29
N SER A 168 1.30 32.55 5.18
CA SER A 168 1.79 33.93 4.99
C SER A 168 0.68 34.96 4.74
N LYS A 169 -0.50 34.52 4.28
CA LYS A 169 -1.63 35.39 3.91
C LYS A 169 -2.74 35.45 4.94
N LEU A 170 -2.81 34.45 5.83
CA LEU A 170 -3.83 34.33 6.88
C LEU A 170 -3.28 34.71 8.28
N ARG A 171 -2.38 35.71 8.33
CA ARG A 171 -1.93 36.32 9.59
C ARG A 171 -2.80 37.51 9.93
#